data_AF-A0A7T0C0X1-F1
#
_entry.id   AF-A0A7T0C0X1-F1
#
_cell.length_a   1.000
_cell.length_b   1.000
_cell.length_c   1.000
_cell.angle_alpha   90.00
_cell.angle_beta   90.00
_cell.angle_gamma   90.00
#
_symmetry.space_group_name_H-M   'P 1'
#
loop_
_entity.id
_entity.type
_entity.pdbx_description
1 polymer ?
#
loop_
_entity_poly.entity_id
_entity_poly.type
_entity_poly.pdbx_seq_one_letter_code
_entity_poly.pdbx_strand_id
1 'polypeptide(L)'
;MNYFFSLIHPTLVHFPVGLLFAGSVFHLYGAFRKEESVALAGAFNIKLGYFFIFPVFAVGLLGLQEIEVKDAFRDYVNRHLLYAFSTFVVFSAALASARFAPKRVKNYLYFSFVALGLYCVLATGYYGGELVHRFGLPDGVVAGGR
;
A
#
# COMPACT_ATOMS: atom_id res chain seq x y z
N MET A 1 0.93 -9.31 26.44
CA MET A 1 0.93 -9.75 25.02
C MET A 1 2.28 -9.41 24.41
N ASN A 2 2.78 -10.24 23.51
CA ASN A 2 3.95 -9.90 22.70
C ASN A 2 3.44 -9.05 21.52
N TYR A 3 3.88 -7.80 21.40
CA TYR A 3 3.49 -6.86 20.33
C TYR A 3 4.57 -6.75 19.25
N PHE A 4 5.38 -7.80 19.09
CA PHE A 4 6.56 -7.76 18.24
C PHE A 4 6.19 -7.45 16.79
N PHE A 5 5.25 -8.19 16.19
CA PHE A 5 4.86 -8.02 14.79
C PHE A 5 4.16 -6.68 14.54
N SER A 6 3.32 -6.25 15.47
CA SER A 6 2.58 -4.99 15.38
C SER A 6 3.49 -3.76 15.55
N LEU A 7 4.60 -3.85 16.29
CA LEU A 7 5.62 -2.80 16.38
C LEU A 7 6.49 -2.70 15.13
N ILE A 8 6.86 -3.83 14.52
CA ILE A 8 7.70 -3.82 13.31
C ILE A 8 6.91 -3.62 12.02
N HIS A 9 5.59 -3.86 12.02
CA HIS A 9 4.78 -3.71 10.81
C HIS A 9 4.85 -2.27 10.24
N PRO A 10 4.65 -1.20 11.03
CA PRO A 10 4.81 0.16 10.54
C PRO A 10 6.19 0.44 9.95
N THR A 11 7.28 -0.12 10.48
CA THR A 11 8.61 0.14 9.92
C THR A 11 8.80 -0.55 8.57
N LEU A 12 8.27 -1.77 8.41
CA LEU A 12 8.39 -2.53 7.16
C LEU A 12 7.49 -2.01 6.04
N VAL A 13 6.30 -1.47 6.33
CA VAL A 13 5.36 -1.01 5.28
C VAL A 13 5.88 0.18 4.48
N HIS A 14 6.70 1.05 5.08
CA HIS A 14 7.15 2.29 4.42
C HIS A 14 7.96 2.02 3.15
N PHE A 15 8.70 0.91 3.13
CA PHE A 15 9.53 0.56 1.97
C PHE A 15 8.70 0.24 0.72
N PRO A 16 7.78 -0.76 0.70
CA PRO A 16 6.92 -0.99 -0.46
C PRO A 16 5.96 0.19 -0.72
N VAL A 17 5.48 0.89 0.30
CA VAL A 17 4.65 2.10 0.10
C VAL A 17 5.42 3.17 -0.68
N GLY A 18 6.66 3.47 -0.27
CA GLY A 18 7.52 4.43 -0.97
C GLY A 18 7.82 3.99 -2.40
N LEU A 19 8.12 2.71 -2.61
CA LEU A 19 8.37 2.16 -3.96
C LEU A 19 7.14 2.24 -4.86
N LEU A 20 5.95 1.87 -4.37
CA LEU A 20 4.71 1.92 -5.15
C LEU A 20 4.27 3.37 -5.42
N PHE A 21 4.42 4.26 -4.44
CA PHE A 21 4.14 5.69 -4.59
C PHE A 21 5.07 6.33 -5.62
N ALA A 22 6.38 6.30 -5.38
CA ALA A 22 7.37 6.90 -6.28
C ALA A 22 7.35 6.22 -7.65
N GLY A 23 7.17 4.89 -7.67
CA GLY A 23 7.05 4.11 -8.90
C GLY A 23 5.88 4.54 -9.76
N SER A 24 4.69 4.71 -9.16
CA SER A 24 3.50 5.18 -9.87
C SER A 24 3.66 6.60 -10.37
N VAL A 25 4.17 7.51 -9.54
CA VAL A 25 4.40 8.91 -9.91
C VAL A 25 5.41 9.02 -11.05
N PHE A 26 6.57 8.37 -10.94
CA PHE A 26 7.60 8.38 -12.00
C PHE A 26 7.11 7.71 -13.28
N HIS A 27 6.35 6.61 -13.17
CA HIS A 27 5.86 5.95 -14.37
C HIS A 27 4.83 6.80 -15.13
N LEU A 28 3.88 7.41 -14.41
CA LEU A 28 2.89 8.32 -14.99
C LEU A 28 3.54 9.59 -15.56
N TYR A 29 4.44 10.21 -14.80
CA TYR A 29 5.17 11.41 -15.22
C TYR A 29 6.04 11.13 -16.45
N GLY A 30 6.87 10.08 -16.39
CA GLY A 30 7.79 9.72 -17.48
C GLY A 30 7.04 9.39 -18.76
N ALA A 31 5.92 8.69 -18.67
CA ALA A 31 5.06 8.43 -19.83
C ALA A 31 4.43 9.72 -20.40
N PHE A 32 3.95 10.62 -19.54
CA PHE A 32 3.36 11.89 -19.95
C PHE A 32 4.38 12.82 -20.61
N ARG A 33 5.59 12.91 -20.04
CA ARG A 33 6.69 13.75 -20.56
C ARG A 33 7.51 13.09 -21.66
N LYS A 34 7.23 11.81 -21.96
CA LYS A 34 8.01 10.98 -22.89
C LYS A 34 9.48 10.83 -22.47
N GLU A 35 9.73 10.84 -21.16
CA GLU A 35 11.05 10.60 -20.56
C GLU A 35 11.19 9.11 -20.22
N GLU A 36 11.83 8.36 -21.12
CA GLU A 36 11.91 6.90 -21.04
C GLU A 36 12.65 6.40 -19.78
N SER A 37 13.73 7.08 -19.39
CA SER A 37 14.50 6.73 -18.18
C SER A 37 13.67 6.82 -16.91
N VAL A 38 12.85 7.87 -16.77
CA VAL A 38 11.95 8.07 -15.62
C VAL A 38 10.83 7.05 -15.64
N ALA A 39 10.25 6.77 -16.81
CA ALA A 39 9.23 5.74 -16.95
C ALA A 39 9.77 4.35 -16.59
N LEU A 40 10.98 4.00 -17.01
CA LEU A 40 11.64 2.73 -16.67
C LEU A 40 11.92 2.60 -15.18
N ALA A 41 12.45 3.65 -14.55
CA ALA A 41 12.64 3.69 -13.09
C ALA A 41 11.31 3.49 -12.34
N GLY A 42 10.25 4.14 -12.81
CA GLY A 42 8.91 3.98 -12.25
C GLY A 42 8.38 2.54 -12.36
N ALA A 43 8.50 1.93 -13.54
CA ALA A 43 8.06 0.55 -13.77
C ALA A 43 8.87 -0.47 -12.95
N PHE A 44 10.16 -0.22 -12.76
CA PHE A 44 11.02 -1.04 -11.90
C PHE A 44 10.56 -0.96 -10.44
N ASN A 45 10.35 0.26 -9.92
CA ASN A 45 9.87 0.48 -8.56
C ASN A 45 8.51 -0.16 -8.29
N ILE A 46 7.56 -0.08 -9.23
CA ILE A 46 6.26 -0.76 -9.10
C ILE A 46 6.44 -2.27 -8.94
N LYS A 47 7.26 -2.90 -9.80
CA LYS A 47 7.53 -4.34 -9.73
C LYS A 47 8.20 -4.73 -8.42
N LEU A 48 9.23 -3.99 -8.01
CA LEU A 48 9.94 -4.24 -6.77
C LEU A 48 9.03 -4.08 -5.56
N GLY A 49 8.31 -2.95 -5.48
CA GLY A 49 7.36 -2.65 -4.41
C GLY A 49 6.26 -3.71 -4.30
N TYR A 50 5.73 -4.19 -5.43
CA TYR A 50 4.74 -5.27 -5.47
C TYR A 50 5.26 -6.57 -4.83
N PHE A 51 6.51 -6.96 -5.10
CA PHE A 51 7.11 -8.15 -4.46
C PHE A 51 7.34 -7.97 -2.94
N PHE A 52 7.57 -6.75 -2.48
CA PHE A 52 7.69 -6.46 -1.05
C PHE A 52 6.34 -6.37 -0.32
N ILE A 53 5.20 -6.41 -1.02
CA ILE A 53 3.89 -6.53 -0.37
C ILE A 53 3.77 -7.85 0.40
N PHE A 54 4.26 -8.97 -0.15
CA PHE A 54 4.11 -10.30 0.45
C PHE A 54 4.67 -10.41 1.89
N PRO A 55 5.94 -10.07 2.17
CA PRO A 55 6.45 -10.11 3.54
C PRO A 55 5.72 -9.12 4.47
N VAL A 56 5.33 -7.95 3.95
CA VAL A 56 4.59 -6.94 4.74
C VAL A 56 3.19 -7.40 5.11
N PHE A 57 2.49 -8.09 4.20
CA PHE A 57 1.19 -8.70 4.47
C PHE A 57 1.30 -9.78 5.55
N ALA A 58 2.32 -10.64 5.46
CA ALA A 58 2.54 -11.67 6.47
C ALA A 58 2.73 -11.05 7.86
N VAL A 59 3.61 -10.05 7.96
CA VAL A 59 3.86 -9.34 9.24
C VAL A 59 2.63 -8.57 9.72
N GLY A 60 1.88 -7.92 8.82
CA GLY A 60 0.67 -7.17 9.17
C GLY A 60 -0.46 -8.06 9.68
N LEU A 61 -0.67 -9.22 9.07
CA LEU A 61 -1.68 -10.19 9.54
C LEU A 61 -1.30 -10.77 10.90
N LEU A 62 -0.01 -11.06 11.14
CA LEU A 62 0.47 -11.48 12.46
C LEU A 62 0.31 -10.37 13.50
N GLY A 63 0.63 -9.12 13.14
CA GLY A 63 0.44 -7.97 14.02
C GLY A 63 -1.03 -7.72 14.37
N LEU A 64 -1.96 -7.99 13.45
CA LEU A 64 -3.40 -7.90 13.71
C LEU A 64 -3.87 -8.93 14.78
N GLN A 65 -3.21 -10.09 14.88
CA GLN A 65 -3.49 -11.09 15.92
C GLN A 65 -2.92 -10.70 17.29
N GLU A 66 -1.95 -9.80 17.34
CA GLU A 66 -1.35 -9.31 18.59
C GLU A 66 -2.16 -8.18 19.24
N ILE A 67 -3.01 -7.48 18.47
CA ILE A 67 -3.79 -6.34 18.95
C ILE A 67 -5.25 -6.72 19.23
N GLU A 68 -5.81 -6.19 20.31
CA GLU A 68 -7.24 -6.29 20.59
C GLU A 68 -7.97 -5.16 19.84
N VAL A 69 -8.72 -5.51 18.79
CA VAL A 69 -9.45 -4.53 17.97
C VAL A 69 -10.70 -4.05 18.72
N LYS A 70 -10.63 -2.84 19.28
CA LYS A 70 -11.77 -2.19 19.94
C LYS A 70 -12.68 -1.52 18.92
N ASP A 71 -13.96 -1.40 19.24
CA ASP A 71 -14.96 -0.77 18.36
C ASP A 71 -14.58 0.66 17.94
N ALA A 72 -13.89 1.40 18.81
CA ALA A 72 -13.47 2.78 18.56
C ALA A 72 -12.59 2.98 17.31
N PHE A 73 -11.83 1.96 16.91
CA PHE A 73 -10.93 2.04 15.75
C PHE A 73 -11.12 0.90 14.75
N ARG A 74 -12.13 0.04 14.96
CA ARG A 74 -12.46 -1.08 14.08
C ARG A 74 -12.72 -0.66 12.63
N ASP A 75 -13.42 0.47 12.42
CA ASP A 75 -13.67 1.00 11.07
C ASP A 75 -12.36 1.38 10.36
N TYR A 76 -11.41 1.99 11.08
CA TYR A 76 -10.11 2.37 10.53
C TYR A 76 -9.26 1.16 10.19
N VAL A 77 -9.25 0.13 11.04
CA VAL A 77 -8.60 -1.16 10.75
C VAL A 77 -9.21 -1.80 9.50
N ASN A 78 -10.54 -1.87 9.41
CA ASN A 78 -11.24 -2.45 8.27
C ASN A 78 -10.94 -1.69 6.97
N ARG A 79 -10.94 -0.36 6.99
CA ARG A 79 -10.60 0.47 5.82
C ARG A 79 -9.14 0.31 5.44
N HIS A 80 -8.22 0.29 6.42
CA HIS A 80 -6.81 0.04 6.16
C HIS A 80 -6.60 -1.31 5.46
N LEU A 81 -7.22 -2.38 5.97
CA LEU A 81 -7.18 -3.71 5.35
C LEU A 81 -7.80 -3.69 3.94
N LEU A 82 -8.97 -3.09 3.77
CA LEU A 82 -9.64 -2.98 2.47
C LEU A 82 -8.72 -2.33 1.43
N TYR A 83 -8.10 -1.19 1.76
CA TYR A 83 -7.20 -0.51 0.83
C TYR A 83 -5.87 -1.23 0.66
N ALA A 84 -5.36 -1.93 1.68
CA ALA A 84 -4.17 -2.77 1.55
C ALA A 84 -4.41 -3.91 0.54
N PHE A 85 -5.51 -4.66 0.69
CA PHE A 85 -5.89 -5.70 -0.27
C PHE A 85 -6.22 -5.13 -1.65
N SER A 86 -6.89 -3.98 -1.72
CA SER A 86 -7.16 -3.29 -2.99
C SER A 86 -5.87 -2.88 -3.69
N THR A 87 -4.87 -2.37 -2.95
CA THR A 87 -3.54 -2.06 -3.49
C THR A 87 -2.93 -3.29 -4.14
N PHE A 88 -2.91 -4.43 -3.43
CA PHE A 88 -2.41 -5.69 -3.96
C PHE A 88 -3.14 -6.13 -5.23
N VAL A 89 -4.47 -6.17 -5.21
CA VAL A 89 -5.30 -6.59 -6.35
C VAL A 89 -5.10 -5.66 -7.55
N VAL A 90 -5.11 -4.35 -7.33
CA VAL A 90 -5.01 -3.37 -8.41
C VAL A 90 -3.62 -3.37 -9.05
N PHE A 91 -2.54 -3.46 -8.27
CA PHE A 91 -1.19 -3.62 -8.85
C PHE A 91 -1.00 -4.98 -9.51
N SER A 92 -1.64 -6.05 -9.01
CA SER A 92 -1.68 -7.34 -9.71
C SER A 92 -2.35 -7.19 -11.08
N ALA A 93 -3.49 -6.50 -11.14
CA ALA A 93 -4.20 -6.22 -12.38
C ALA A 93 -3.38 -5.32 -13.32
N ALA A 94 -2.65 -4.33 -12.80
CA ALA A 94 -1.70 -3.55 -13.58
C ALA A 94 -0.65 -4.46 -14.21
N LEU A 95 0.08 -5.24 -13.42
CA LEU A 95 1.13 -6.13 -13.94
C LEU A 95 0.58 -7.19 -14.91
N ALA A 96 -0.60 -7.76 -14.62
CA ALA A 96 -1.29 -8.69 -15.52
C ALA A 96 -1.67 -8.01 -16.83
N SER A 97 -2.22 -6.80 -16.79
CA SER A 97 -2.59 -6.04 -18.00
C SER A 97 -1.36 -5.75 -18.87
N ALA A 98 -0.21 -5.43 -18.27
CA ALA A 98 1.03 -5.21 -19.01
C ALA A 98 1.51 -6.46 -19.77
N ARG A 99 1.17 -7.66 -19.27
CA ARG A 99 1.61 -8.94 -19.83
C ARG A 99 0.60 -9.57 -20.79
N PHE A 100 -0.70 -9.48 -20.49
CA PHE A 100 -1.76 -10.27 -21.12
C PHE A 100 -2.82 -9.43 -21.84
N ALA A 101 -2.92 -8.12 -21.60
CA ALA A 101 -3.98 -7.33 -22.24
C ALA A 101 -3.73 -7.13 -23.75
N PRO A 102 -4.79 -7.02 -24.58
CA PRO A 102 -4.67 -6.77 -26.01
C PRO A 102 -3.92 -5.46 -26.29
N LYS A 103 -3.03 -5.45 -27.31
CA LYS A 103 -2.18 -4.29 -27.65
C LYS A 103 -2.95 -2.96 -27.77
N ARG A 104 -4.20 -2.99 -28.25
CA ARG A 104 -5.06 -1.81 -28.43
C ARG A 104 -5.43 -1.10 -27.12
N VAL A 105 -5.63 -1.87 -26.05
CA VAL A 105 -6.11 -1.35 -24.74
C VAL A 105 -5.07 -1.45 -23.63
N LYS A 106 -3.98 -2.18 -23.87
CA LYS A 106 -2.93 -2.50 -22.89
C LYS A 106 -2.47 -1.28 -22.09
N ASN A 107 -2.11 -0.20 -22.78
CA ASN A 107 -1.59 1.00 -22.13
C ASN A 107 -2.68 1.69 -21.30
N TYR A 108 -3.90 1.84 -21.84
CA TYR A 108 -5.01 2.47 -21.12
C TYR A 108 -5.38 1.71 -19.85
N LEU A 109 -5.46 0.38 -19.91
CA LEU A 109 -5.72 -0.45 -18.73
C LEU A 109 -4.58 -0.35 -17.72
N TYR A 110 -3.34 -0.49 -18.18
CA TYR A 110 -2.16 -0.43 -17.33
C TYR A 110 -2.08 0.90 -16.57
N PHE A 111 -2.16 2.04 -17.28
CA PHE A 111 -2.09 3.35 -16.65
C PHE A 111 -3.28 3.63 -15.74
N SER A 112 -4.48 3.18 -16.10
CA SER A 112 -5.66 3.28 -15.23
C SER A 112 -5.45 2.52 -13.92
N PHE A 113 -4.92 1.30 -13.98
CA PHE A 113 -4.64 0.52 -12.77
C PHE A 113 -3.47 1.10 -11.97
N VAL A 114 -2.43 1.65 -12.59
CA VAL A 114 -1.35 2.34 -11.86
C VAL A 114 -1.88 3.56 -11.12
N ALA A 115 -2.73 4.37 -11.76
CA ALA A 115 -3.35 5.53 -11.12
C ALA A 115 -4.29 5.13 -9.97
N LEU A 116 -5.12 4.10 -10.17
CA LEU A 116 -5.99 3.56 -9.12
C LEU A 116 -5.17 2.94 -7.97
N GLY A 117 -4.09 2.24 -8.29
CA GLY A 117 -3.18 1.64 -7.31
C GLY A 117 -2.50 2.71 -6.45
N LEU A 118 -2.07 3.82 -7.05
CA LEU A 118 -1.55 4.98 -6.33
C LEU A 118 -2.56 5.55 -5.34
N TYR A 119 -3.83 5.69 -5.76
CA TYR A 119 -4.90 6.11 -4.87
C TYR A 119 -5.08 5.13 -3.69
N CYS A 120 -5.09 3.82 -3.96
CA CYS A 120 -5.18 2.81 -2.90
C CYS A 120 -4.02 2.88 -1.91
N VAL A 121 -2.78 3.07 -2.38
CA VAL A 121 -1.60 3.21 -1.50
C VAL A 121 -1.72 4.41 -0.57
N LEU A 122 -2.15 5.56 -1.10
CA LEU A 122 -2.36 6.77 -0.31
C LEU A 122 -3.46 6.56 0.74
N ALA A 123 -4.58 5.92 0.35
CA ALA A 123 -5.66 5.60 1.26
C ALA A 123 -5.21 4.62 2.36
N THR A 124 -4.49 3.54 2.02
CA THR A 124 -3.91 2.60 3.00
C THR A 124 -3.01 3.33 3.99
N GLY A 125 -2.13 4.21 3.49
CA GLY A 125 -1.22 5.02 4.30
C GLY A 125 -1.97 5.97 5.24
N TYR A 126 -3.03 6.62 4.77
CA TYR A 126 -3.87 7.50 5.59
C TYR A 126 -4.51 6.75 6.76
N TYR A 127 -5.24 5.66 6.50
CA TYR A 127 -5.89 4.90 7.58
C TYR A 127 -4.87 4.23 8.51
N GLY A 128 -3.72 3.79 7.98
CA GLY A 128 -2.63 3.25 8.79
C GLY A 128 -1.99 4.32 9.71
N GLY A 129 -1.80 5.53 9.19
CA GLY A 129 -1.31 6.67 9.96
C GLY A 129 -2.27 7.08 11.08
N GLU A 130 -3.58 7.11 10.81
CA GLU A 130 -4.60 7.39 11.84
C GLU A 130 -4.57 6.34 12.97
N LEU A 131 -4.37 5.06 12.65
CA LEU A 131 -4.24 3.99 13.65
C LEU A 131 -3.07 4.23 14.61
N VAL A 132 -1.95 4.75 14.11
CA VAL A 132 -0.77 5.06 14.93
C VAL A 132 -0.92 6.39 15.67
N HIS A 133 -1.27 7.47 14.96
CA HIS A 133 -1.24 8.82 15.51
C HIS A 133 -2.47 9.20 16.34
N ARG A 134 -3.66 8.71 15.96
CA ARG A 134 -4.91 9.06 16.65
C ARG A 134 -5.25 8.05 17.76
N PHE A 135 -4.96 6.77 17.52
CA PHE A 135 -5.35 5.69 18.42
C PHE A 135 -4.18 5.04 19.17
N GLY A 136 -2.93 5.45 18.88
CA GLY A 136 -1.75 5.02 19.63
C GLY A 136 -1.43 3.52 19.51
N LEU A 137 -1.83 2.86 18.43
CA LEU A 137 -1.53 1.43 18.23
C LEU A 137 -0.01 1.19 18.03
N PRO A 138 0.52 0.05 18.52
CA PRO A 138 -0.22 -1.10 19.07
C PRO A 138 -0.59 -1.02 20.56
N ASP A 139 -0.03 -0.08 21.33
CA ASP A 139 -0.20 -0.05 22.78
C ASP A 139 -1.55 0.56 23.22
N GLY A 140 -2.22 1.34 22.37
CA GLY A 140 -3.57 1.86 22.59
C GLY A 140 -3.72 2.79 23.80
N VAL A 141 -2.61 3.21 24.41
CA VAL A 141 -2.58 4.09 25.57
C VAL A 141 -2.52 5.55 25.09
N VAL A 142 -3.72 6.14 24.90
CA VAL A 142 -4.13 7.57 24.90
C VAL A 142 -5.29 7.67 23.88
N ALA A 143 -6.53 8.02 24.22
CA ALA A 143 -6.98 9.04 25.17
C ALA A 143 -8.17 8.59 26.05
N GLY A 144 -7.90 8.36 27.32
CA GLY A 144 -8.86 8.45 28.41
C GLY A 144 -8.08 8.91 29.64
N GLY A 145 -8.12 10.22 29.94
CA GLY A 145 -7.42 10.79 31.11
C GLY A 145 -6.81 12.18 30.93
N ARG A 146 -7.62 13.17 30.51
CA ARG A 146 -7.79 14.38 31.32
C ARG A 146 -9.28 14.50 31.62
#